data_AF-A0A2T4LJW2-F1
#
_entry.id   AF-A0A2T4LJW2-F1
#
_cell.length_a   1.000
_cell.length_b   1.000
_cell.length_c   1.000
_cell.angle_alpha   90.00
_cell.angle_beta   90.00
_cell.angle_gamma   90.00
#
_symmetry.space_group_name_H-M   'P 1'
#
loop_
_entity.id
_entity.type
_entity.pdbx_description
1 polymer ?
#
loop_
_entity_poly.entity_id
_entity_poly.type
_entity_poly.pdbx_seq_one_letter_code
_entity_poly.pdbx_strand_id
1 'polypeptide(L)'
;VVPLRVKNDVVGTLNLYFTNQYDVNVSDKQLATGLAEIFSSQLELGQAEAQSALIRDAEIKSLQAQVNPHFFFNAINTISALVRIDSEKARELLLQLSQFFRSNLQGARNNTISLENELQQVESYLSLEQARYPDRFNV
;
A
#
# COMPACT_ATOMS: atom_id res chain seq x y z
N VAL A 1 20.22 15.57 -33.39
CA VAL A 1 19.78 14.49 -32.47
C VAL A 1 20.46 14.71 -31.14
N VAL A 2 19.69 14.82 -30.06
CA VAL A 2 20.22 14.94 -28.69
C VAL A 2 19.59 13.83 -27.84
N PRO A 3 20.36 13.05 -27.06
CA PRO A 3 19.79 11.98 -26.25
C PRO A 3 18.96 12.52 -25.08
N LEU A 4 17.84 11.87 -24.81
CA LEU A 4 17.10 12.02 -23.55
C LEU A 4 17.57 10.92 -22.59
N ARG A 5 17.95 11.30 -21.38
CA ARG A 5 18.52 10.40 -20.39
C ARG A 5 17.66 10.37 -19.14
N VAL A 6 17.55 9.21 -18.53
CA VAL A 6 17.08 9.08 -17.15
C VAL A 6 18.17 8.34 -16.40
N LYS A 7 18.73 8.95 -15.36
CA LYS A 7 19.96 8.48 -14.71
C LYS A 7 21.08 8.28 -15.74
N ASN A 8 21.63 7.06 -15.85
CA ASN A 8 22.70 6.75 -16.79
C ASN A 8 22.21 6.21 -18.15
N ASP A 9 20.92 5.95 -18.29
CA ASP A 9 20.37 5.27 -19.46
C ASP A 9 19.77 6.25 -20.47
N VAL A 10 20.02 6.01 -21.76
CA VAL A 10 19.37 6.75 -22.84
C VAL A 10 18.00 6.14 -23.08
N VAL A 11 16.96 6.89 -22.74
CA VAL A 11 15.55 6.44 -22.85
C VAL A 11 14.86 6.94 -24.12
N GLY A 12 15.50 7.87 -24.84
CA GLY A 12 14.96 8.42 -26.07
C GLY A 12 15.89 9.42 -26.72
N THR A 13 15.40 10.10 -27.76
CA THR A 13 16.13 11.17 -28.45
C THR A 13 15.21 12.32 -28.80
N LEU A 14 15.73 13.54 -28.69
CA LEU A 14 15.15 14.76 -29.23
C LEU A 14 15.73 15.02 -30.62
N ASN A 15 14.87 14.97 -31.63
CA ASN A 15 15.22 15.19 -33.03
C ASN A 15 14.66 16.54 -33.50
N LEU A 16 15.57 17.44 -33.85
CA LEU A 16 15.25 18.72 -34.49
C LEU A 16 15.66 18.61 -35.95
N TYR A 17 14.71 18.89 -36.84
CA TYR A 17 14.90 18.84 -38.28
C TYR A 17 14.90 20.26 -38.83
N PHE A 18 15.82 20.52 -39.76
CA PHE A 18 15.98 21.82 -40.41
C PHE A 18 15.91 21.60 -41.92
N THR A 19 15.37 22.59 -42.63
CA THR A 19 15.22 22.54 -44.09
C THR A 19 16.52 22.85 -44.84
N ASN A 20 17.46 23.58 -44.21
CA ASN A 20 18.78 23.86 -44.75
C ASN A 20 19.88 23.64 -43.68
N GLN A 21 21.00 23.05 -44.10
CA GLN A 21 22.13 22.70 -43.22
C GLN A 21 22.88 23.92 -42.65
N TYR A 22 22.75 25.09 -43.29
CA TYR A 22 23.37 26.35 -42.83
C TYR A 22 22.53 27.11 -41.80
N ASP A 23 21.29 26.68 -41.53
CA ASP A 23 20.39 27.35 -40.59
C ASP A 23 20.68 26.98 -39.13
N VAL A 24 21.42 25.88 -38.89
CA VAL A 24 21.74 25.41 -37.54
C VAL A 24 22.89 26.21 -36.96
N ASN A 25 22.55 27.18 -36.11
CA ASN A 25 23.52 28.00 -35.39
C ASN A 25 23.85 27.40 -34.00
N VAL A 26 24.75 28.07 -33.27
CA VAL A 26 25.15 27.64 -31.92
C VAL A 26 23.98 27.72 -30.93
N SER A 27 23.13 28.74 -31.05
CA SER A 27 21.95 28.91 -30.20
C SER A 27 20.94 27.77 -30.39
N ASP A 28 20.75 27.26 -31.60
CA ASP A 28 19.86 26.11 -31.86
C ASP A 28 20.39 24.84 -31.19
N LYS A 29 21.71 24.62 -31.24
CA LYS A 29 22.35 23.49 -30.54
C LYS A 29 22.22 23.63 -29.03
N GLN A 30 22.43 24.83 -28.48
CA GLN A 30 22.28 25.09 -27.05
C GLN A 30 20.83 24.90 -26.60
N LEU A 31 19.87 25.38 -27.38
CA LEU A 31 18.44 25.19 -27.12
C LEU A 31 18.07 23.70 -27.18
N ALA A 32 18.55 22.97 -28.18
CA ALA A 32 18.36 21.52 -28.29
C ALA A 32 18.88 20.77 -27.06
N THR A 33 20.07 21.12 -26.60
CA THR A 33 20.68 20.52 -25.41
C THR A 33 19.91 20.88 -24.14
N GLY A 34 19.57 22.16 -23.94
CA GLY A 34 18.81 22.61 -22.78
C GLY A 34 17.41 21.99 -22.72
N LEU A 35 16.70 21.88 -23.85
CA LEU A 35 15.42 21.18 -23.92
C LEU A 35 15.57 19.68 -23.63
N ALA A 36 16.62 19.04 -24.15
CA ALA A 36 16.88 17.64 -23.86
C ALA A 36 17.16 17.41 -22.36
N GLU A 37 17.90 18.30 -21.70
CA GLU A 37 18.14 18.25 -20.25
C GLU A 37 16.85 18.44 -19.44
N ILE A 38 16.00 19.39 -19.84
CA ILE A 38 14.71 19.63 -19.19
C ILE A 38 13.80 18.41 -19.35
N PHE A 39 13.66 17.87 -20.57
CA PHE A 39 12.83 16.69 -20.82
C PHE A 39 13.38 15.44 -20.13
N SER A 40 14.71 15.28 -20.09
CA SER A 40 15.37 14.22 -19.32
C SER A 40 14.98 14.30 -17.83
N SER A 41 15.06 15.49 -17.24
CA SER A 41 14.66 15.74 -15.85
C SER A 41 13.17 15.47 -15.60
N GLN A 42 12.30 15.87 -16.53
CA GLN A 42 10.85 15.64 -16.43
C GLN A 42 10.50 14.15 -16.55
N LEU A 43 11.18 13.41 -17.42
CA LEU A 43 11.01 11.95 -17.54
C LEU A 43 11.47 11.25 -16.26
N GLU A 44 12.60 11.66 -15.68
CA GLU A 44 13.09 11.10 -14.42
C GLU A 44 12.11 11.37 -13.27
N LEU A 45 11.59 12.60 -13.17
CA LEU A 45 10.57 12.96 -12.17
C LEU A 45 9.31 12.11 -12.32
N GLY A 46 8.77 11.99 -13.54
CA GLY A 46 7.58 11.18 -13.80
C GLY A 46 7.76 9.71 -13.47
N GLN A 47 8.95 9.14 -13.73
CA GLN A 47 9.28 7.77 -13.32
C GLN A 47 9.35 7.63 -11.80
N ALA A 48 9.96 8.59 -11.10
CA ALA A 48 10.02 8.59 -9.65
C ALA A 48 8.62 8.69 -9.00
N GLU A 49 7.73 9.53 -9.57
CA GLU A 49 6.34 9.65 -9.12
C GLU A 49 5.56 8.36 -9.32
N ALA A 50 5.67 7.73 -10.49
CA ALA A 50 5.03 6.44 -10.78
C ALA A 50 5.54 5.34 -9.83
N GLN A 51 6.85 5.29 -9.57
CA GLN A 51 7.43 4.35 -8.62
C GLN A 51 6.93 4.62 -7.19
N SER A 52 6.86 5.88 -6.77
CA SER A 52 6.29 6.27 -5.47
C SER A 52 4.82 5.89 -5.34
N ALA A 53 4.02 6.02 -6.41
CA ALA A 53 2.64 5.55 -6.43
C ALA A 53 2.55 4.03 -6.26
N LEU A 54 3.37 3.26 -6.98
CA LEU A 54 3.41 1.80 -6.84
C LEU A 54 3.81 1.35 -5.43
N ILE A 55 4.78 2.04 -4.79
CA ILE A 55 5.17 1.76 -3.40
C ILE A 55 4.00 2.02 -2.45
N ARG A 56 3.33 3.17 -2.58
CA ARG A 56 2.15 3.49 -1.75
C ARG A 56 1.03 2.47 -1.91
N ASP A 57 0.74 2.05 -3.13
CA ASP A 57 -0.25 1.01 -3.40
C ASP A 57 0.15 -0.34 -2.78
N ALA A 58 1.44 -0.70 -2.83
CA ALA A 58 1.95 -1.90 -2.19
C ALA A 58 1.86 -1.84 -0.66
N GLU A 59 2.16 -0.69 -0.06
CA GLU A 59 1.99 -0.47 1.39
C GLU A 59 0.53 -0.60 1.81
N ILE A 60 -0.40 0.02 1.07
CA ILE A 60 -1.84 -0.11 1.32
C ILE A 60 -2.28 -1.57 1.21
N LYS A 61 -1.86 -2.29 0.16
CA LYS A 61 -2.19 -3.72 0.00
C LYS A 61 -1.60 -4.58 1.10
N SER A 62 -0.40 -4.26 1.58
CA SER A 62 0.23 -4.95 2.72
C SER A 62 -0.55 -4.73 4.01
N LEU A 63 -0.94 -3.48 4.30
CA LEU A 63 -1.80 -3.14 5.43
C LEU A 63 -3.17 -3.82 5.35
N GLN A 64 -3.76 -3.87 4.14
CA GLN A 64 -5.00 -4.62 3.90
C GLN A 64 -4.80 -6.12 4.11
N ALA A 65 -3.69 -6.71 3.69
CA ALA A 65 -3.42 -8.14 3.86
C ALA A 65 -3.24 -8.54 5.33
N GLN A 66 -2.76 -7.63 6.18
CA GLN A 66 -2.71 -7.82 7.65
C GLN A 66 -4.11 -7.90 8.27
N VAL A 67 -5.12 -7.37 7.58
CA VAL A 67 -6.53 -7.49 7.94
C VAL A 67 -7.16 -8.60 7.10
N ASN A 68 -7.61 -9.70 7.70
CA ASN A 68 -8.46 -10.63 6.95
C ASN A 68 -9.85 -9.97 6.76
N PRO A 69 -10.23 -9.47 5.56
CA PRO A 69 -11.44 -8.68 5.40
C PRO A 69 -12.69 -9.54 5.60
N HIS A 70 -12.61 -10.81 5.20
CA HIS A 70 -13.68 -11.78 5.40
C HIS A 70 -13.93 -12.02 6.89
N PHE A 71 -12.87 -12.20 7.69
CA PHE A 71 -13.00 -12.30 9.14
C PHE A 71 -13.65 -11.04 9.75
N PHE A 72 -13.23 -9.85 9.32
CA PHE A 72 -13.79 -8.59 9.79
C PHE A 72 -15.30 -8.50 9.55
N PHE A 73 -15.73 -8.72 8.31
CA PHE A 73 -17.15 -8.67 7.97
C PHE A 73 -17.94 -9.75 8.72
N ASN A 74 -17.40 -10.95 8.85
CA ASN A 74 -18.05 -12.02 9.57
C ASN A 74 -18.21 -11.70 11.06
N ALA A 75 -17.17 -11.17 11.71
CA ALA A 75 -17.22 -10.77 13.11
C ALA A 75 -18.28 -9.68 13.33
N ILE A 76 -18.31 -8.65 12.47
CA ILE A 76 -19.32 -7.57 12.57
C ILE A 76 -20.73 -8.10 12.34
N ASN A 77 -20.94 -8.99 11.36
CA ASN A 77 -22.26 -9.57 11.09
C ASN A 77 -22.75 -10.40 12.29
N THR A 78 -21.87 -11.22 12.88
CA THR A 78 -22.17 -11.99 14.10
C THR A 78 -22.52 -11.05 15.26
N ILE A 79 -21.69 -10.04 15.51
CA ILE A 79 -21.94 -9.04 16.57
C ILE A 79 -23.28 -8.33 16.33
N SER A 80 -23.56 -7.89 15.10
CA SER A 80 -24.81 -7.20 14.72
C SER A 80 -26.04 -8.06 14.98
N ALA A 81 -25.98 -9.36 14.67
CA ALA A 81 -27.05 -10.30 14.98
C ALA A 81 -27.22 -10.47 16.51
N LEU A 82 -26.12 -10.52 17.26
CA LEU A 82 -26.11 -10.65 18.72
C LEU A 82 -26.66 -9.43 19.45
N VAL A 83 -26.54 -8.20 18.91
CA VAL A 83 -27.04 -6.97 19.56
C VAL A 83 -28.51 -7.08 19.99
N ARG A 84 -29.34 -7.79 19.22
CA ARG A 84 -30.78 -7.96 19.51
C ARG A 84 -31.09 -9.10 20.49
N ILE A 85 -30.15 -10.01 20.71
CA ILE A 85 -30.33 -11.22 21.53
C ILE A 85 -29.64 -11.05 22.89
N ASP A 86 -28.37 -10.64 22.85
CA ASP A 86 -27.52 -10.42 24.01
C ASP A 86 -26.59 -9.23 23.74
N SER A 87 -27.05 -8.04 24.13
CA SER A 87 -26.33 -6.80 23.93
C SER A 87 -25.03 -6.71 24.72
N GLU A 88 -24.95 -7.37 25.88
CA GLU A 88 -23.72 -7.40 26.68
C GLU A 88 -22.66 -8.27 26.02
N LYS A 89 -23.04 -9.46 25.52
CA LYS A 89 -22.11 -10.29 24.76
C LYS A 89 -21.65 -9.64 23.46
N ALA A 90 -22.56 -8.95 22.76
CA ALA A 90 -22.21 -8.17 21.58
C ALA A 90 -21.17 -7.07 21.90
N ARG A 91 -21.33 -6.38 23.03
CA ARG A 91 -20.39 -5.35 23.51
C ARG A 91 -19.02 -5.95 23.83
N GLU A 92 -18.97 -7.10 24.50
CA GLU A 92 -17.72 -7.81 24.80
C GLU A 92 -16.98 -8.21 23.51
N LEU A 93 -17.69 -8.83 22.56
CA LEU A 93 -17.11 -9.24 21.28
C LEU A 93 -16.62 -8.05 20.46
N LEU A 94 -17.29 -6.90 20.52
CA LEU A 94 -16.83 -5.68 19.85
C LEU A 94 -15.51 -5.17 20.44
N LEU A 95 -15.33 -5.25 21.76
CA LEU A 95 -14.07 -4.90 22.43
C LEU A 95 -12.96 -5.89 22.05
N GLN A 96 -13.24 -7.19 22.04
CA GLN A 96 -12.27 -8.22 21.61
C GLN A 96 -11.86 -8.03 20.14
N LEU A 97 -12.82 -7.69 19.27
CA LEU A 97 -12.53 -7.35 17.86
C LEU A 97 -11.60 -6.14 17.77
N SER A 98 -11.88 -5.08 18.52
CA SER A 98 -11.02 -3.89 18.58
C SER A 98 -9.60 -4.22 19.05
N GLN A 99 -9.47 -5.05 20.10
CA GLN A 99 -8.18 -5.48 20.62
C GLN A 99 -7.41 -6.35 19.60
N PHE A 100 -8.06 -7.33 18.99
CA PHE A 100 -7.46 -8.18 17.95
C PHE A 100 -6.89 -7.36 16.79
N PHE A 101 -7.68 -6.39 16.29
CA PHE A 101 -7.24 -5.51 15.21
C PHE A 101 -6.09 -4.60 15.59
N ARG A 102 -6.13 -4.03 16.80
CA ARG A 102 -5.05 -3.21 17.33
C ARG A 102 -3.74 -4.00 17.42
N SER A 103 -3.79 -5.24 17.92
CA SER A 103 -2.62 -6.11 18.01
C SER A 103 -2.07 -6.48 16.63
N ASN A 104 -2.94 -6.79 15.66
CA ASN A 104 -2.53 -7.09 14.28
C ASN A 104 -1.80 -5.90 13.62
N LEU A 105 -2.36 -4.69 13.73
CA LEU A 105 -1.80 -3.48 13.13
C LEU A 105 -0.53 -2.98 13.85
N GLN A 106 -0.42 -3.17 15.17
CA GLN A 106 0.77 -2.81 15.93
C GLN A 106 1.90 -3.83 15.74
N GLY A 107 1.57 -5.13 15.71
CA GLY A 107 2.52 -6.20 15.42
C GLY A 107 3.18 -6.03 14.06
N ALA A 108 2.46 -5.51 13.06
CA ALA A 108 3.05 -5.23 11.76
C ALA A 108 4.09 -4.10 11.72
N ARG A 109 4.12 -3.21 12.72
CA ARG A 109 5.13 -2.14 12.82
C ARG A 109 6.44 -2.61 13.46
N ASN A 110 6.39 -3.68 14.25
CA ASN A 110 7.54 -4.21 14.98
C ASN A 110 7.94 -5.56 14.39
N ASN A 111 9.22 -5.76 14.05
CA ASN A 111 9.68 -7.05 13.51
C ASN A 111 9.51 -8.24 14.47
N THR A 112 9.23 -8.00 15.76
CA THR A 112 9.10 -9.03 16.80
C THR A 112 7.97 -8.68 17.77
N ILE A 113 7.22 -9.70 18.23
CA ILE A 113 6.19 -9.63 19.27
C ILE A 113 6.55 -10.59 20.41
N SER A 114 6.16 -10.29 21.65
CA SER A 114 6.32 -11.23 22.75
C SER A 114 5.32 -12.39 22.63
N LEU A 115 5.71 -13.58 23.09
CA LEU A 115 4.84 -14.75 23.09
C LEU A 115 3.53 -14.49 23.85
N GLU A 116 3.58 -13.73 24.95
CA GLU A 116 2.40 -13.33 25.73
C GLU A 116 1.38 -12.55 24.89
N ASN A 117 1.85 -11.56 24.12
CA ASN A 117 0.98 -10.75 23.27
C ASN A 117 0.44 -11.57 22.08
N GLU A 118 1.24 -12.50 21.55
CA GLU A 118 0.79 -13.42 20.49
C GLU A 118 -0.30 -14.36 21.01
N LEU A 119 -0.14 -14.93 22.21
CA LEU A 119 -1.17 -15.76 22.85
C LEU A 119 -2.47 -14.97 23.08
N GLN A 120 -2.38 -13.74 23.59
CA GLN A 120 -3.56 -12.88 23.78
C GLN A 120 -4.29 -12.60 22.46
N GLN A 121 -3.55 -12.44 21.36
CA GLN A 121 -4.12 -12.26 20.03
C GLN A 121 -4.85 -13.52 19.54
N VAL A 122 -4.29 -14.71 19.78
CA VAL A 122 -4.92 -15.99 19.47
C VAL A 122 -6.19 -16.20 20.31
N GLU A 123 -6.16 -15.91 21.61
CA GLU A 123 -7.35 -16.00 22.47
C GLU A 123 -8.48 -15.07 22.02
N SER A 124 -8.14 -13.84 21.62
CA SER A 124 -9.11 -12.87 21.08
C SER A 124 -9.72 -13.38 19.77
N TYR A 125 -8.90 -13.97 18.89
CA TYR A 125 -9.36 -14.57 17.64
C TYR A 125 -10.31 -15.76 17.88
N LEU A 126 -9.91 -16.68 18.77
CA LEU A 126 -10.70 -17.86 19.10
C LEU A 126 -12.05 -17.47 19.72
N SER A 127 -12.08 -16.47 20.60
CA SER A 127 -13.33 -15.97 21.20
C SER A 127 -14.31 -15.44 20.15
N LEU A 128 -13.82 -14.74 19.14
CA LEU A 128 -14.62 -14.23 18.01
C LEU A 128 -15.13 -15.36 17.11
N GLU A 129 -14.28 -16.37 16.84
CA GLU A 129 -14.67 -17.56 16.06
C GLU A 129 -15.68 -18.44 16.81
N GLN A 130 -15.54 -18.59 18.14
CA GLN A 130 -16.46 -19.35 18.99
C GLN A 130 -17.86 -18.73 18.97
N ALA A 131 -17.95 -17.40 19.01
CA ALA A 131 -19.23 -16.69 18.90
C ALA A 131 -19.86 -16.85 17.50
N ARG A 132 -19.05 -17.02 16.46
CA ARG A 132 -19.53 -17.26 15.09
C ARG A 132 -20.01 -18.69 14.88
N TYR A 133 -19.33 -19.66 15.50
CA TYR A 133 -19.63 -21.08 15.40
C TYR A 133 -19.77 -21.72 16.78
N PRO A 134 -20.88 -21.42 17.49
CA PRO A 134 -21.14 -22.05 18.78
C PRO A 134 -21.09 -23.57 18.64
N ASP A 135 -20.47 -24.22 19.63
CA ASP A 135 -20.36 -25.68 19.77
C ASP A 135 -19.62 -26.43 18.66
N ARG A 136 -18.97 -25.72 17.72
CA ARG A 136 -18.25 -26.37 16.61
C ARG A 136 -16.88 -26.92 17.02
N PHE A 137 -16.24 -26.32 18.01
CA PHE A 137 -14.95 -26.73 18.54
C PHE A 137 -14.82 -26.30 20.00
N ASN A 138 -13.98 -27.00 20.76
CA ASN A 138 -13.68 -26.71 22.16
C ASN A 138 -12.16 -26.54 22.26
N VAL A 139 -11.71 -25.49 22.94
CA VAL A 139 -10.29 -25.14 23.10
C VAL A 139 -9.88 -25.31 24.55
#